data_AF-A0AA42YD24-F1
#
_entry.id   AF-A0AA42YD24-F1
#
_cell.length_a   1.000
_cell.length_b   1.000
_cell.length_c   1.000
_cell.angle_alpha   90.00
_cell.angle_beta   90.00
_cell.angle_gamma   90.00
#
_symmetry.space_group_name_H-M   'P 1'
#
loop_
_entity.id
_entity.type
_entity.pdbx_description
1 polymer ?
#
loop_
_entity_poly.entity_id
_entity_poly.type
_entity_poly.pdbx_seq_one_letter_code
_entity_poly.pdbx_strand_id
1 'polypeptide(L)'
;MRTAVALLAVACLAVAGCAGRRGDRHFAAGDYGAAIDAYESALGRRPATNRRDAAILLRLALAHAALADAEEDRPDLGVGRGDRHLRLLISRFPSSAEASAARRLLAAGEARRRAGRLAAELVVKNERLARLDAVLRLVAEAESRLRLEVENRDEARADLEGRLAALARRARDLAAEVAELESELAALKRIDTAGDPGPEDPS
;
A
#
# COMPACT_ATOMS: atom_id res chain seq x y z
N MET A 1 2.04 23.97 -5.02
CA MET A 1 1.10 24.51 -4.00
C MET A 1 1.76 25.40 -2.94
N ARG A 2 3.01 25.88 -3.12
CA ARG A 2 3.74 26.77 -2.19
C ARG A 2 3.23 28.22 -2.17
N THR A 3 2.44 28.61 -3.16
CA THR A 3 1.99 30.00 -3.39
C THR A 3 0.71 30.40 -2.66
N ALA A 4 -0.12 29.44 -2.24
CA ALA A 4 -1.46 29.73 -1.73
C ALA A 4 -1.46 30.38 -0.33
N VAL A 5 -0.53 29.99 0.55
CA VAL A 5 -0.42 30.54 1.91
C VAL A 5 0.25 31.92 1.89
N ALA A 6 1.27 32.10 1.06
CA ALA A 6 1.91 33.39 0.82
C ALA A 6 0.91 34.42 0.26
N LEU A 7 0.05 34.01 -0.69
CA LEU A 7 -1.01 34.87 -1.24
C LEU A 7 -2.08 35.23 -0.19
N LEU A 8 -2.42 34.33 0.73
CA LEU A 8 -3.38 34.61 1.80
C LEU A 8 -2.80 35.58 2.85
N ALA A 9 -1.50 35.47 3.15
CA ALA A 9 -0.81 36.36 4.09
C ALA A 9 -0.70 37.80 3.54
N VAL A 10 -0.42 37.96 2.24
CA VAL A 10 -0.38 39.26 1.57
C VAL A 10 -1.78 39.90 1.53
N ALA A 11 -2.83 39.13 1.27
CA ALA A 11 -4.20 39.64 1.27
C ALA A 11 -4.67 40.12 2.67
N CYS A 12 -4.23 39.48 3.76
CA CYS A 12 -4.57 39.91 5.12
C CYS A 12 -3.79 41.15 5.60
N LEU A 13 -2.58 41.39 5.10
CA LEU A 13 -1.80 42.60 5.41
C LEU A 13 -2.48 43.88 4.92
N ALA A 14 -3.21 43.82 3.80
CA ALA A 14 -3.96 44.95 3.26
C ALA A 14 -5.18 45.34 4.13
N VAL A 15 -5.79 44.39 4.85
CA VAL A 15 -6.96 44.64 5.71
C VAL A 15 -6.55 45.26 7.05
N ALA A 16 -5.30 45.06 7.51
CA ALA A 16 -4.84 45.45 8.84
C ALA A 16 -4.26 46.88 8.96
N GLY A 17 -4.52 47.76 7.96
CA GLY A 17 -4.11 49.16 7.96
C GLY A 17 -2.62 49.37 7.75
N CYS A 18 -2.24 49.82 6.56
CA CYS A 18 -0.87 50.20 6.24
C CYS A 18 -0.50 51.52 6.94
N ALA A 19 0.46 51.49 7.88
CA ALA A 19 1.52 52.50 8.01
C ALA A 19 2.50 52.13 9.15
N GLY A 20 3.71 51.72 8.78
CA GLY A 20 4.92 52.09 9.52
C GLY A 20 5.33 51.26 10.74
N ARG A 21 5.33 49.92 10.69
CA ARG A 21 5.97 49.10 11.74
C ARG A 21 7.16 48.32 11.21
N ARG A 22 8.21 48.23 12.03
CA ARG A 22 9.47 47.53 11.73
C ARG A 22 9.22 46.07 11.34
N GLY A 23 8.32 45.37 12.05
CA GLY A 23 7.97 43.98 11.76
C GLY A 23 7.34 43.75 10.38
N ASP A 24 6.48 44.66 9.90
CA ASP A 24 5.86 44.52 8.57
C ASP A 24 6.92 44.60 7.45
N ARG A 25 7.98 45.40 7.64
CA ARG A 25 9.10 45.51 6.68
C ARG A 25 9.91 44.21 6.62
N HIS A 26 10.26 43.64 7.77
CA HIS A 26 10.97 42.36 7.83
C HIS A 26 10.11 41.23 7.25
N PHE A 27 8.81 41.20 7.56
CA PHE A 27 7.89 40.21 7.01
C PHE A 27 7.81 40.29 5.48
N ALA A 28 7.68 41.51 4.93
CA ALA A 28 7.64 41.72 3.47
C ALA A 28 8.97 41.35 2.78
N ALA A 29 10.09 41.48 3.49
CA ALA A 29 11.41 41.08 3.01
C ALA A 29 11.66 39.55 3.10
N GLY A 30 10.73 38.78 3.67
CA GLY A 30 10.89 37.35 3.92
C GLY A 30 11.74 37.01 5.15
N ASP A 31 12.17 38.00 5.91
CA ASP A 31 12.92 37.84 7.16
C ASP A 31 11.92 37.63 8.33
N TYR A 32 11.35 36.43 8.38
CA TYR A 32 10.29 36.10 9.33
C TYR A 32 10.80 36.05 10.78
N GLY A 33 12.07 35.70 11.01
CA GLY A 33 12.69 35.73 12.33
C GLY A 33 12.73 37.16 12.90
N ALA A 34 13.30 38.11 12.16
CA ALA A 34 13.32 39.51 12.60
C ALA A 34 11.91 40.13 12.68
N ALA A 35 10.97 39.65 11.85
CA ALA A 35 9.57 40.07 11.95
C ALA A 35 8.93 39.63 13.27
N ILE A 36 9.14 38.37 13.69
CA ILE A 36 8.67 37.81 14.96
C ILE A 36 9.20 38.66 16.12
N ASP A 37 10.52 38.87 16.19
CA ASP A 37 11.16 39.65 17.26
C ASP A 37 10.59 41.06 17.35
N ALA A 38 10.34 41.70 16.20
CA ALA A 38 9.76 43.04 16.12
C ALA A 38 8.29 43.07 16.59
N TYR A 39 7.50 42.03 16.29
CA TYR A 39 6.13 41.94 16.77
C TYR A 39 6.04 41.60 18.26
N GLU A 40 6.88 40.69 18.76
CA GLU A 40 6.97 40.38 20.19
C GLU A 40 7.39 41.60 21.01
N SER A 41 8.41 42.33 20.53
CA SER A 41 8.85 43.60 21.12
C SER A 41 7.73 44.65 21.16
N ALA A 42 6.84 44.65 20.17
CA ALA A 42 5.70 45.57 20.13
C ALA A 42 4.60 45.20 21.14
N LEU A 43 4.44 43.90 21.45
CA LEU A 43 3.49 43.42 22.46
C LEU A 43 4.02 43.57 23.89
N GLY A 44 5.34 43.41 24.11
CA GLY A 44 5.95 43.42 25.45
C GLY A 44 5.96 44.77 26.17
N ARG A 45 5.68 45.89 25.48
CA ARG A 45 5.81 47.24 26.06
C ARG A 45 4.60 47.73 26.86
N ARG A 46 3.43 47.06 26.80
CA ARG A 46 2.21 47.41 27.57
C ARG A 46 1.32 46.17 27.76
N PRO A 47 0.51 46.08 28.84
CA PRO A 47 -0.52 45.06 28.93
C PRO A 47 -1.49 45.24 27.75
N ALA A 48 -1.68 44.17 26.96
CA ALA A 48 -2.44 44.21 25.72
C ALA A 48 -3.94 44.48 25.97
N THR A 49 -4.33 45.74 26.00
CA THR A 49 -5.72 46.18 26.24
C THR A 49 -6.34 46.82 25.02
N ASN A 50 -5.59 47.03 23.94
CA ASN A 50 -6.04 47.82 22.80
C ASN A 50 -6.25 46.99 21.54
N ARG A 51 -7.17 47.45 20.67
CA ARG A 51 -7.42 46.90 19.32
C ARG A 51 -6.14 46.71 18.49
N ARG A 52 -5.11 47.53 18.73
CA ARG A 52 -3.80 47.43 18.07
C ARG A 52 -3.09 46.10 18.36
N ASP A 53 -3.31 45.51 19.52
CA ASP A 53 -2.65 44.28 19.95
C ASP A 53 -3.25 43.07 19.22
N ALA A 54 -4.55 43.12 18.90
CA ALA A 54 -5.22 42.09 18.09
C ALA A 54 -4.56 41.95 16.72
N ALA A 55 -4.28 43.07 16.05
CA ALA A 55 -3.64 43.09 14.74
C ALA A 55 -2.16 42.68 14.80
N ILE A 56 -1.44 42.95 15.90
CA ILE A 56 -0.06 42.47 16.07
C ILE A 56 -0.05 40.96 16.31
N LEU A 57 -0.96 40.43 17.14
CA LEU A 57 -1.07 38.99 17.39
C LEU A 57 -1.38 38.20 16.11
N LEU A 58 -2.27 38.72 15.25
CA LEU A 58 -2.54 38.10 13.95
C LEU A 58 -1.28 38.08 13.07
N ARG A 59 -0.57 39.20 12.97
CA ARG A 59 0.68 39.29 12.18
C ARG A 59 1.79 38.39 12.72
N LEU A 60 1.94 38.33 14.04
CA LEU A 60 2.90 37.43 14.71
C LEU A 60 2.58 35.97 14.41
N ALA A 61 1.31 35.58 14.48
CA ALA A 61 0.90 34.23 14.12
C ALA A 61 1.19 33.89 12.65
N LEU A 62 0.96 34.84 11.74
CA LEU A 62 1.31 34.68 10.32
C LEU A 62 2.83 34.58 10.11
N ALA A 63 3.64 35.33 10.85
CA ALA A 63 5.10 35.25 10.79
C ALA A 63 5.62 33.89 11.23
N HIS A 64 5.06 33.33 12.31
CA HIS A 64 5.37 31.96 12.73
C HIS A 64 4.95 30.91 11.71
N ALA A 65 3.78 31.06 11.08
CA ALA A 65 3.33 30.15 10.03
C ALA A 65 4.23 30.22 8.79
N ALA A 66 4.61 31.43 8.37
CA ALA A 66 5.51 31.64 7.24
C ALA A 66 6.93 31.11 7.51
N LEU A 67 7.44 31.28 8.74
CA LEU A 67 8.71 30.70 9.16
C LEU A 67 8.67 29.17 9.14
N ALA A 68 7.59 28.54 9.63
CA ALA A 68 7.44 27.08 9.56
C ALA A 68 7.35 26.55 8.13
N ASP A 69 6.70 27.29 7.22
CA ASP A 69 6.65 26.92 5.80
C ASP A 69 8.02 27.12 5.12
N ALA A 70 8.87 28.03 5.61
CA ALA A 70 10.22 28.28 5.10
C ALA A 70 11.27 27.30 5.65
N GLU A 71 11.14 26.92 6.92
CA GLU A 71 12.01 25.95 7.61
C GLU A 71 11.41 24.54 7.53
N GLU A 72 11.38 23.98 6.32
CA GLU A 72 10.73 22.70 5.97
C GLU A 72 11.19 21.53 6.87
N ASP A 73 12.38 21.61 7.46
CA ASP A 73 12.96 20.62 8.36
C ASP A 73 12.46 20.68 9.82
N ARG A 74 11.77 21.75 10.25
CA ARG A 74 11.29 21.91 11.64
C ARG A 74 9.88 22.52 11.74
N PRO A 75 8.86 21.88 11.13
CA PRO A 75 7.49 22.40 11.09
C PRO A 75 6.87 22.58 12.49
N ASP A 76 7.32 21.80 13.47
CA ASP A 76 6.80 21.79 14.84
C ASP A 76 7.07 23.09 15.61
N LEU A 77 8.16 23.80 15.26
CA LEU A 77 8.59 25.00 15.99
C LEU A 77 7.74 26.23 15.64
N GLY A 78 7.25 26.37 14.40
CA GLY A 78 6.50 27.55 13.98
C GLY A 78 4.98 27.34 13.95
N VAL A 79 4.47 26.18 13.52
CA VAL A 79 3.00 25.96 13.42
C VAL A 79 2.33 25.97 14.79
N GLY A 80 2.95 25.32 15.79
CA GLY A 80 2.41 25.27 17.15
C GLY A 80 2.39 26.64 17.85
N ARG A 81 3.37 27.49 17.55
CA ARG A 81 3.44 28.87 18.09
C ARG A 81 2.41 29.78 17.40
N GLY A 82 2.31 29.71 16.07
CA GLY A 82 1.31 30.44 15.31
C GLY A 82 -0.12 30.15 15.79
N ASP A 83 -0.49 28.86 15.89
CA ASP A 83 -1.82 28.44 16.37
C ASP A 83 -2.10 28.93 17.80
N ARG A 84 -1.08 28.96 18.67
CA ARG A 84 -1.20 29.49 20.04
C ARG A 84 -1.53 30.99 20.04
N HIS A 85 -0.87 31.79 19.20
CA HIS A 85 -1.15 33.21 19.10
C HIS A 85 -2.53 33.49 18.49
N LEU A 86 -2.98 32.68 17.52
CA LEU A 86 -4.35 32.77 17.00
C LEU A 86 -5.40 32.46 18.07
N ARG A 87 -5.18 31.44 18.91
CA ARG A 87 -6.08 31.11 20.02
C ARG A 87 -6.09 32.23 21.08
N LEU A 88 -4.93 32.78 21.41
CA LEU A 88 -4.81 33.92 22.32
C LEU A 88 -5.54 35.16 21.80
N LEU A 89 -5.45 35.43 20.49
CA LEU A 89 -6.19 36.49 19.81
C LEU A 89 -7.70 36.30 19.95
N ILE A 90 -8.19 35.08 19.72
CA ILE A 90 -9.63 34.76 19.84
C ILE A 90 -10.10 34.90 21.29
N SER A 91 -9.31 34.44 22.27
CA SER A 91 -9.71 34.50 23.68
C SER A 91 -9.71 35.93 24.23
N ARG A 92 -8.74 36.76 23.80
CA ARG A 92 -8.55 38.12 24.34
C ARG A 92 -9.36 39.19 23.60
N PHE A 93 -9.63 38.98 22.31
CA PHE A 93 -10.35 39.93 21.44
C PHE A 93 -11.46 39.24 20.63
N PRO A 94 -12.43 38.56 21.26
CA PRO A 94 -13.38 37.67 20.59
C PRO A 94 -14.24 38.34 19.52
N SER A 95 -14.54 39.64 19.66
CA SER A 95 -15.37 40.43 18.74
C SER A 95 -14.56 41.23 17.71
N SER A 96 -13.23 41.01 17.62
CA SER A 96 -12.38 41.67 16.63
C SER A 96 -12.51 41.02 15.24
N ALA A 97 -12.28 41.79 14.18
CA ALA A 97 -12.23 41.26 12.82
C ALA A 97 -11.08 40.24 12.67
N GLU A 98 -9.98 40.50 13.39
CA GLU A 98 -8.80 39.65 13.48
C GLU A 98 -9.13 38.30 14.13
N ALA A 99 -9.99 38.25 15.16
CA ALA A 99 -10.44 36.98 15.74
C ALA A 99 -11.27 36.15 14.75
N SER A 100 -12.10 36.79 13.91
CA SER A 100 -12.81 36.08 12.83
C SER A 100 -11.83 35.49 11.81
N ALA A 101 -10.80 36.25 11.42
CA ALA A 101 -9.73 35.76 10.55
C ALA A 101 -8.96 34.60 11.20
N ALA A 102 -8.60 34.72 12.48
CA ALA A 102 -7.90 33.69 13.23
C ALA A 102 -8.66 32.37 13.29
N ARG A 103 -9.99 32.40 13.49
CA ARG A 103 -10.82 31.19 13.45
C ARG A 103 -10.77 30.50 12.09
N ARG A 104 -10.85 31.27 11.00
CA ARG A 104 -10.75 30.73 9.63
C ARG A 104 -9.38 30.12 9.37
N LEU A 105 -8.31 30.78 9.82
CA LEU A 105 -6.94 30.27 9.68
C LEU A 105 -6.72 28.96 10.45
N LEU A 106 -7.20 28.88 11.70
CA LEU A 106 -7.14 27.64 12.49
C LEU A 106 -7.90 26.50 11.80
N ALA A 107 -9.13 26.76 11.34
CA ALA A 107 -9.93 25.75 10.62
C ALA A 107 -9.25 25.30 9.31
N ALA A 108 -8.68 26.22 8.55
CA ALA A 108 -7.92 25.91 7.34
C ALA A 108 -6.66 25.08 7.64
N GLY A 109 -5.93 25.41 8.70
CA GLY A 109 -4.77 24.66 9.16
C GLY A 109 -5.13 23.23 9.60
N GLU A 110 -6.23 23.06 10.32
CA GLU A 110 -6.76 21.74 10.69
C GLU A 110 -7.18 20.92 9.47
N ALA A 111 -7.89 21.53 8.51
CA ALA A 111 -8.27 20.89 7.26
C ALA A 111 -7.03 20.44 6.46
N ARG A 112 -6.00 21.29 6.35
CA ARG A 112 -4.72 20.97 5.69
C ARG A 112 -4.02 19.79 6.37
N ARG A 113 -3.92 19.79 7.70
CA ARG A 113 -3.34 18.66 8.46
C ARG A 113 -4.13 17.37 8.28
N ARG A 114 -5.47 17.45 8.27
CA ARG A 114 -6.34 16.29 8.01
C ARG A 114 -6.13 15.75 6.60
N ALA A 115 -6.07 16.62 5.60
CA ALA A 115 -5.79 16.24 4.22
C ALA A 115 -4.42 15.57 4.08
N GLY A 116 -3.38 16.10 4.76
CA GLY A 116 -2.06 15.49 4.79
C GLY A 116 -2.06 14.07 5.38
N ARG A 117 -2.76 13.86 6.51
CA ARG A 117 -2.91 12.51 7.10
C ARG A 117 -3.62 11.54 6.15
N LEU A 118 -4.71 11.98 5.52
CA LEU A 118 -5.46 11.15 4.56
C LEU A 118 -4.61 10.82 3.32
N ALA A 119 -3.81 11.77 2.82
CA ALA A 119 -2.89 11.52 1.72
C ALA A 119 -1.83 10.47 2.08
N ALA A 120 -1.22 10.57 3.28
CA ALA A 120 -0.28 9.56 3.77
C ALA A 120 -0.93 8.18 3.91
N GLU A 121 -2.15 8.11 4.43
CA GLU A 121 -2.92 6.86 4.54
C GLU A 121 -3.20 6.24 3.15
N LEU A 122 -3.54 7.07 2.16
CA LEU A 122 -3.75 6.62 0.78
C LEU A 122 -2.48 6.03 0.15
N VAL A 123 -1.31 6.62 0.40
CA VAL A 123 -0.03 6.08 -0.07
C VAL A 123 0.19 4.67 0.50
N VAL A 124 0.04 4.49 1.81
CA VAL A 124 0.20 3.18 2.47
C VAL A 124 -0.80 2.16 1.92
N LYS A 125 -2.06 2.56 1.71
CA LYS A 125 -3.09 1.68 1.14
C LYS A 125 -2.77 1.29 -0.31
N ASN A 126 -2.30 2.22 -1.14
CA ASN A 126 -1.92 1.95 -2.52
C ASN A 126 -0.72 0.99 -2.60
N GLU A 127 0.28 1.16 -1.73
CA GLU A 127 1.39 0.21 -1.62
C GLU A 127 0.90 -1.19 -1.24
N ARG A 128 -0.05 -1.29 -0.30
CA ARG A 128 -0.64 -2.57 0.09
C ARG A 128 -1.41 -3.22 -1.05
N LEU A 129 -2.20 -2.45 -1.81
CA LEU A 129 -2.92 -2.94 -2.98
C LEU A 129 -1.95 -3.46 -4.05
N ALA A 130 -0.89 -2.72 -4.36
CA ALA A 130 0.12 -3.16 -5.32
C ALA A 130 0.80 -4.49 -4.90
N ARG A 131 1.05 -4.68 -3.60
CA ARG A 131 1.57 -5.97 -3.08
C ARG A 131 0.56 -7.10 -3.24
N LEU A 132 -0.72 -6.86 -2.95
CA LEU A 132 -1.76 -7.87 -3.12
C LEU A 132 -1.95 -8.26 -4.59
N ASP A 133 -1.92 -7.29 -5.51
CA ASP A 133 -2.00 -7.55 -6.94
C ASP A 133 -0.82 -8.42 -7.43
N ALA A 134 0.39 -8.18 -6.91
CA ALA A 134 1.55 -9.02 -7.23
C ALA A 134 1.37 -10.46 -6.73
N VAL A 135 0.83 -10.65 -5.52
CA VAL A 135 0.53 -11.98 -4.97
C VAL A 135 -0.54 -12.69 -5.81
N LEU A 136 -1.62 -11.99 -6.19
CA LEU A 136 -2.67 -12.57 -7.02
C LEU A 136 -2.15 -13.05 -8.38
N ARG A 137 -1.22 -12.30 -9.01
CA ARG A 137 -0.57 -12.76 -10.25
C ARG A 137 0.26 -14.02 -10.04
N LEU A 138 1.05 -14.09 -8.97
CA LEU A 138 1.84 -15.29 -8.66
C LEU A 138 0.95 -16.51 -8.40
N VAL A 139 -0.16 -16.33 -7.69
CA VAL A 139 -1.13 -17.41 -7.45
C VAL A 139 -1.77 -17.87 -8.76
N ALA A 140 -2.20 -16.94 -9.63
CA ALA A 140 -2.78 -17.28 -10.92
C ALA A 140 -1.80 -18.03 -11.85
N GLU A 141 -0.53 -17.64 -11.84
CA GLU A 141 0.53 -18.37 -12.55
C GLU A 141 0.74 -19.77 -11.99
N ALA A 142 0.78 -19.92 -10.65
CA ALA A 142 0.93 -21.21 -10.00
C ALA A 142 -0.27 -22.14 -10.30
N GLU A 143 -1.49 -21.61 -10.26
CA GLU A 143 -2.70 -22.34 -10.62
C GLU A 143 -2.66 -22.84 -12.07
N SER A 144 -2.22 -21.98 -13.00
CA SER A 144 -2.10 -22.35 -14.42
C SER A 144 -1.08 -23.47 -14.64
N ARG A 145 0.09 -23.40 -13.96
CA ARG A 145 1.11 -24.45 -14.00
C ARG A 145 0.59 -25.77 -13.43
N LEU A 146 -0.08 -25.72 -12.28
CA LEU A 146 -0.63 -26.92 -11.64
C LEU A 146 -1.72 -27.57 -12.50
N ARG A 147 -2.57 -26.80 -13.17
CA ARG A 147 -3.55 -27.34 -14.12
C ARG A 147 -2.90 -28.14 -15.24
N LEU A 148 -1.86 -27.58 -15.86
CA LEU A 148 -1.12 -28.25 -16.91
C LEU A 148 -0.38 -29.50 -16.40
N GLU A 149 0.16 -29.46 -15.19
CA GLU A 149 0.73 -30.66 -14.56
C GLU A 149 -0.31 -31.76 -14.32
N VAL A 150 -1.53 -31.40 -13.90
CA VAL A 150 -2.62 -32.36 -13.69
C VAL A 150 -3.02 -33.00 -15.01
N GLU A 151 -3.22 -32.19 -16.06
CA GLU A 151 -3.55 -32.67 -17.41
C GLU A 151 -2.48 -33.65 -17.94
N ASN A 152 -1.20 -33.28 -17.86
CA ASN A 152 -0.11 -34.17 -18.26
C ASN A 152 -0.07 -35.48 -17.46
N ARG A 153 -0.40 -35.43 -16.15
CA ARG A 153 -0.46 -36.63 -15.30
C ARG A 153 -1.64 -37.52 -15.68
N ASP A 154 -2.78 -36.94 -16.04
CA ASP A 154 -3.96 -37.68 -16.48
C ASP A 154 -3.71 -38.36 -17.84
N GLU A 155 -3.04 -37.70 -18.77
CA GLU A 155 -2.62 -38.29 -20.05
C GLU A 155 -1.64 -39.46 -19.83
N ALA A 156 -0.60 -39.25 -19.02
CA ALA A 156 0.38 -40.29 -18.69
C ALA A 156 -0.29 -41.49 -17.99
N ARG A 157 -1.26 -41.23 -17.12
CA ARG A 157 -2.05 -42.27 -16.47
C ARG A 157 -2.87 -43.08 -17.49
N ALA A 158 -3.55 -42.41 -18.42
CA ALA A 158 -4.33 -43.08 -19.45
C ALA A 158 -3.47 -43.97 -20.36
N ASP A 159 -2.26 -43.50 -20.75
CA ASP A 159 -1.30 -44.30 -21.52
C ASP A 159 -0.84 -45.55 -20.75
N LEU A 160 -0.52 -45.39 -19.45
CA LEU A 160 -0.14 -46.52 -18.59
C LEU A 160 -1.28 -47.53 -18.43
N GLU A 161 -2.51 -47.07 -18.22
CA GLU A 161 -3.70 -47.93 -18.15
C GLU A 161 -3.90 -48.71 -19.47
N GLY A 162 -3.70 -48.06 -20.62
CA GLY A 162 -3.73 -48.70 -21.94
C GLY A 162 -2.66 -49.79 -22.11
N ARG A 163 -1.41 -49.51 -21.70
CA ARG A 163 -0.31 -50.49 -21.74
C ARG A 163 -0.55 -51.68 -20.82
N LEU A 164 -1.04 -51.44 -19.60
CA LEU A 164 -1.40 -52.50 -18.67
C LEU A 164 -2.50 -53.40 -19.24
N ALA A 165 -3.53 -52.82 -19.87
CA ALA A 165 -4.59 -53.59 -20.53
C ALA A 165 -4.05 -54.45 -21.68
N ALA A 166 -3.11 -53.92 -22.49
CA ALA A 166 -2.49 -54.66 -23.58
C ALA A 166 -1.63 -55.83 -23.06
N LEU A 167 -0.82 -55.59 -22.02
CA LEU A 167 -0.01 -56.64 -21.38
C LEU A 167 -0.90 -57.73 -20.75
N ALA A 168 -2.00 -57.35 -20.10
CA ALA A 168 -2.95 -58.29 -19.53
C ALA A 168 -3.69 -59.13 -20.59
N ARG A 169 -3.88 -58.62 -21.81
CA ARG A 169 -4.37 -59.41 -22.96
C ARG A 169 -3.30 -60.41 -23.40
N ARG A 170 -2.09 -59.93 -23.69
CA ARG A 170 -0.97 -60.79 -24.11
C ARG A 170 -0.66 -61.91 -23.12
N ALA A 171 -0.71 -61.63 -21.82
CA ALA A 171 -0.51 -62.63 -20.79
C ALA A 171 -1.60 -63.72 -20.81
N ARG A 172 -2.85 -63.36 -21.09
CA ARG A 172 -3.94 -64.33 -21.25
C ARG A 172 -3.79 -65.17 -22.51
N ASP A 173 -3.42 -64.53 -23.62
CA ASP A 173 -3.19 -65.23 -24.89
C ASP A 173 -2.06 -66.26 -24.76
N LEU A 174 -0.93 -65.86 -24.17
CA LEU A 174 0.19 -66.76 -23.88
C LEU A 174 -0.20 -67.89 -22.90
N ALA A 175 -1.00 -67.60 -21.87
CA ALA A 175 -1.48 -68.62 -20.95
C ALA A 175 -2.37 -69.66 -21.65
N ALA A 176 -3.20 -69.22 -22.61
CA ALA A 176 -4.02 -70.12 -23.42
C ALA A 176 -3.15 -70.99 -24.35
N GLU A 177 -2.15 -70.40 -25.01
CA GLU A 177 -1.19 -71.12 -25.87
C GLU A 177 -0.41 -72.17 -25.07
N VAL A 178 0.06 -71.84 -23.86
CA VAL A 178 0.72 -72.80 -22.97
C VAL A 178 -0.21 -73.95 -22.62
N ALA A 179 -1.47 -73.67 -22.27
CA ALA A 179 -2.45 -74.71 -21.93
C ALA A 179 -2.76 -75.65 -23.12
N GLU A 180 -2.79 -75.11 -24.34
CA GLU A 180 -2.94 -75.90 -25.57
C GLU A 180 -1.73 -76.80 -25.80
N LEU A 181 -0.52 -76.26 -25.74
CA LEU A 181 0.74 -77.02 -25.87
C LEU A 181 0.87 -78.11 -24.79
N GLU A 182 0.46 -77.84 -23.55
CA GLU A 182 0.42 -78.83 -22.48
C GLU A 182 -0.55 -79.97 -22.80
N SER A 183 -1.71 -79.66 -23.41
CA SER A 183 -2.69 -80.66 -23.85
C SER A 183 -2.15 -81.52 -25.00
N GLU A 184 -1.52 -80.91 -26.01
CA GLU A 184 -0.89 -81.60 -27.12
C GLU A 184 0.23 -82.54 -26.65
N LEU A 185 1.10 -82.04 -25.76
CA LEU A 185 2.18 -82.84 -25.18
C LEU A 185 1.63 -84.03 -24.37
N ALA A 186 0.53 -83.84 -23.63
CA ALA A 186 -0.14 -84.92 -22.93
C ALA A 186 -0.75 -85.96 -23.88
N ALA A 187 -1.29 -85.54 -25.03
CA ALA A 187 -1.81 -86.45 -26.06
C ALA A 187 -0.68 -87.25 -26.73
N LEU A 188 0.42 -86.61 -27.10
CA LEU A 188 1.60 -87.26 -27.68
C LEU A 188 2.19 -88.30 -26.74
N LYS A 189 2.31 -87.98 -25.45
CA LYS A 189 2.77 -88.94 -24.43
C LYS A 189 1.91 -90.20 -24.37
N ARG A 190 0.59 -90.09 -24.54
CA ARG A 190 -0.31 -91.26 -24.56
C ARG A 190 -0.07 -92.15 -25.78
N ILE A 191 0.22 -91.56 -26.95
CA ILE A 191 0.53 -92.29 -28.17
C ILE A 191 1.84 -93.07 -28.00
N ASP A 192 2.88 -92.42 -27.46
CA ASP A 192 4.18 -93.05 -27.23
C ASP A 192 4.07 -94.25 -26.27
N THR A 193 3.28 -94.12 -25.18
CA THR A 193 3.00 -95.25 -24.26
C THR A 193 2.12 -96.36 -24.85
N ALA A 194 1.40 -96.10 -25.96
CA ALA A 194 0.58 -97.10 -26.65
C ALA A 194 1.31 -97.76 -27.84
N GLY A 195 2.43 -97.18 -28.28
CA GLY A 195 3.27 -97.63 -29.39
C GLY A 195 4.42 -98.55 -29.02
N ASP A 196 4.60 -98.89 -27.74
CA ASP A 196 5.54 -99.91 -27.29
C ASP A 196 4.79 -101.25 -27.15
N PRO A 197 4.74 -102.11 -28.20
CA PRO A 197 4.32 -103.48 -28.01
C PRO A 197 5.37 -104.11 -27.12
N GLY A 198 5.03 -104.27 -25.84
CA GLY A 198 5.83 -105.06 -24.90
C GLY A 198 6.24 -106.37 -25.60
N PRO A 199 7.50 -106.81 -25.42
CA PRO A 199 8.06 -107.92 -26.19
C PRO A 199 7.09 -109.09 -26.15
N GLU A 200 6.65 -109.52 -27.34
CA GLU A 200 5.90 -110.75 -27.51
C GLU A 200 6.72 -111.86 -26.83
N ASP A 201 6.21 -112.35 -25.69
CA ASP A 201 6.72 -113.55 -25.04
C ASP A 201 6.49 -114.71 -26.03
N PRO A 202 7.56 -115.31 -26.60
CA PRO A 202 7.42 -116.51 -27.39
C PRO A 202 7.51 -117.71 -26.45
N SER A 203 6.32 -118.26 -26.14
CA SER A 203 6.07 -119.61 -25.59
C SER A 203 6.43 -119.90 -24.13
#